data_AF-A0A9X5E3L7-F1
#
_entry.id   AF-A0A9X5E3L7-F1
#
_cell.length_a   1.000
_cell.length_b   1.000
_cell.length_c   1.000
_cell.angle_alpha   90.00
_cell.angle_beta   90.00
_cell.angle_gamma   90.00
#
_symmetry.space_group_name_H-M   'P 1'
#
loop_
_entity.id
_entity.type
_entity.pdbx_description
1 polymer ?
#
loop_
_entity_poly.entity_id
_entity_poly.type
_entity_poly.pdbx_seq_one_letter_code
_entity_poly.pdbx_strand_id
1 'polypeptide(L)'
;MTDKEIQTNHVKISADGLDIDAYLAAPTVDGTYPGIVVLQEVFGVNSHIRDVTERIAKLGYVAIAPALFQRLAPGFETGYSPEELEVGRKYAWEQTKASELLSDIQAAIDYLKALPQVKAEAIGCIGFCFGGHVAYLAATLPDIKATAAFYGAGIPTRTPGGGSPTLTRTAEISGTIYAFFGLEDGSIPTDHINQIEAELTKHRISYKIFRYHGAGHGFFCDRRASYNPEATADAWEQVKHLFETL
;
A
#
# COMPACT_ATOMS: atom_id res chain seq x y z
N MET A 1 7.81 -16.87 14.69
CA MET A 1 8.01 -15.86 15.75
C MET A 1 6.67 -15.66 16.43
N THR A 2 6.65 -15.49 17.75
CA THR A 2 5.41 -15.20 18.50
C THR A 2 4.97 -13.77 18.18
N ASP A 3 3.68 -13.54 17.95
CA ASP A 3 3.13 -12.20 17.72
C ASP A 3 3.50 -11.26 18.87
N LYS A 4 3.94 -10.05 18.54
CA LYS A 4 4.20 -9.01 19.54
C LYS A 4 2.89 -8.41 20.04
N GLU A 5 2.88 -8.03 21.31
CA GLU A 5 1.85 -7.14 21.84
C GLU A 5 1.98 -5.76 21.20
N ILE A 6 0.84 -5.14 20.86
CA ILE A 6 0.77 -3.88 20.12
C ILE A 6 -0.12 -2.87 20.83
N GLN A 7 0.12 -1.59 20.54
CA GLN A 7 -0.77 -0.47 20.83
C GLN A 7 -1.18 0.23 19.55
N THR A 8 -2.39 0.79 19.52
CA THR A 8 -2.97 1.44 18.34
C THR A 8 -3.45 2.84 18.69
N ASN A 9 -3.21 3.81 17.81
CA ASN A 9 -3.61 5.20 18.00
C ASN A 9 -4.12 5.82 16.71
N HIS A 10 -5.04 6.77 16.81
CA HIS A 10 -5.31 7.72 15.73
C HIS A 10 -4.38 8.92 15.89
N VAL A 11 -3.66 9.27 14.83
CA VAL A 11 -2.69 10.36 14.81
C VAL A 11 -2.99 11.29 13.64
N LYS A 12 -2.39 12.49 13.67
CA LYS A 12 -2.44 13.45 12.56
C LYS A 12 -1.04 13.63 12.00
N ILE A 13 -0.91 13.54 10.68
CA ILE A 13 0.32 13.85 9.94
C ILE A 13 0.10 15.18 9.21
N SER A 14 1.09 16.06 9.23
CA SER A 14 0.99 17.37 8.59
C SER A 14 1.61 17.33 7.20
N ALA A 15 0.82 17.63 6.16
CA ALA A 15 1.28 17.70 4.77
C ALA A 15 0.66 18.92 4.09
N ASP A 16 1.48 19.80 3.49
CA ASP A 16 1.01 21.01 2.78
C ASP A 16 0.06 21.90 3.58
N GLY A 17 0.23 21.98 4.91
CA GLY A 17 -0.65 22.74 5.80
C GLY A 17 -2.01 22.08 6.08
N LEU A 18 -2.20 20.82 5.67
CA LEU A 18 -3.34 19.98 6.00
C LEU A 18 -2.95 18.93 7.04
N ASP A 19 -3.81 18.74 8.03
CA ASP A 19 -3.74 17.59 8.94
C ASP A 19 -4.47 16.39 8.34
N ILE A 20 -3.71 15.35 8.04
CA ILE A 20 -4.20 14.08 7.52
C ILE A 20 -4.36 13.10 8.67
N ASP A 21 -5.56 12.55 8.82
CA ASP A 21 -5.80 11.51 9.82
C ASP A 21 -5.09 10.22 9.41
N ALA A 22 -4.48 9.53 10.37
CA ALA A 22 -3.81 8.27 10.14
C ALA A 22 -4.04 7.30 11.30
N TYR A 23 -4.04 6.01 10.98
CA TYR A 23 -4.11 4.94 11.97
C TYR A 23 -2.72 4.34 12.18
N LEU A 24 -2.21 4.41 13.42
CA LEU A 24 -0.87 3.95 13.81
C LEU A 24 -0.99 2.70 14.67
N ALA A 25 -0.21 1.66 14.35
CA ALA A 25 -0.01 0.49 15.21
C ALA A 25 1.49 0.27 15.45
N ALA A 26 1.87 0.00 16.69
CA ALA A 26 3.27 -0.19 17.08
C ALA A 26 3.42 -1.26 18.17
N PRO A 27 4.54 -2.00 18.22
CA PRO A 27 4.86 -2.87 19.34
C PRO A 27 4.90 -2.10 20.66
N THR A 28 4.45 -2.72 21.76
CA THR A 28 4.54 -2.15 23.11
C THR A 28 5.92 -2.35 23.75
N VAL A 29 6.64 -3.38 23.31
CA VAL A 29 7.97 -3.71 23.82
C VAL A 29 9.00 -2.74 23.26
N ASP A 30 9.80 -2.16 24.15
CA ASP A 30 10.91 -1.27 23.80
C ASP A 30 11.81 -1.86 22.71
N GLY A 31 12.17 -1.04 21.74
CA GLY A 31 13.03 -1.43 20.63
C GLY A 31 12.98 -0.42 19.49
N THR A 32 13.81 -0.66 18.48
CA THR A 32 13.81 0.10 17.24
C THR A 32 13.40 -0.81 16.10
N TYR A 33 12.32 -0.46 15.41
CA TYR A 33 11.64 -1.28 14.42
C TYR A 33 11.64 -0.58 13.05
N PRO A 34 11.63 -1.32 11.93
CA PRO A 34 11.38 -0.70 10.63
C PRO A 34 9.96 -0.11 10.56
N GLY A 35 9.78 0.92 9.74
CA GLY A 35 8.50 1.61 9.55
C GLY A 35 7.79 1.17 8.28
N ILE A 36 6.48 0.92 8.33
CA ILE A 36 5.68 0.51 7.17
C ILE A 36 4.51 1.47 6.95
N VAL A 37 4.39 2.03 5.75
CA VAL A 37 3.20 2.78 5.33
C VAL A 37 2.19 1.81 4.68
N VAL A 38 0.97 1.77 5.18
CA VAL A 38 -0.12 0.90 4.70
C VAL A 38 -1.13 1.74 3.91
N LEU A 39 -1.28 1.45 2.62
CA LEU A 39 -2.05 2.24 1.67
C LEU A 39 -3.41 1.61 1.39
N GLN A 40 -4.46 2.40 1.64
CA GLN A 40 -5.85 1.98 1.59
C GLN A 40 -6.32 1.51 0.20
N GLU A 41 -7.37 0.67 0.19
CA GLU A 41 -8.22 0.49 -0.97
C GLU A 41 -9.04 1.78 -1.25
N VAL A 42 -10.00 1.69 -2.18
CA VAL A 42 -10.94 2.79 -2.47
C VAL A 42 -11.94 3.05 -1.33
N PHE A 43 -11.89 2.29 -0.25
CA PHE A 43 -12.88 2.32 0.83
C PHE A 43 -12.44 3.11 2.06
N GLY A 44 -11.34 3.88 1.97
CA GLY A 44 -10.76 4.57 3.13
C GLY A 44 -9.88 3.66 3.99
N VAL A 45 -9.40 4.20 5.11
CA VAL A 45 -8.69 3.44 6.16
C VAL A 45 -9.70 2.64 6.97
N ASN A 46 -10.42 1.73 6.31
CA ASN A 46 -11.50 0.97 6.92
C ASN A 46 -10.98 -0.16 7.83
N SER A 47 -11.90 -0.97 8.36
CA SER A 47 -11.56 -2.08 9.26
C SER A 47 -10.54 -3.08 8.70
N HIS A 48 -10.52 -3.36 7.39
CA HIS A 48 -9.52 -4.24 6.78
C HIS A 48 -8.14 -3.60 6.77
N ILE A 49 -8.04 -2.32 6.40
CA ILE A 49 -6.77 -1.60 6.39
C ILE A 49 -6.20 -1.48 7.81
N ARG A 50 -7.04 -1.21 8.81
CA ARG A 50 -6.61 -1.22 10.22
C ARG A 50 -6.09 -2.59 10.67
N ASP A 51 -6.79 -3.68 10.33
CA ASP A 51 -6.34 -5.04 10.62
C ASP A 51 -4.97 -5.35 10.00
N VAL A 52 -4.75 -4.97 8.73
CA VAL A 52 -3.43 -5.16 8.10
C VAL A 52 -2.35 -4.36 8.82
N THR A 53 -2.62 -3.11 9.19
CA THR A 53 -1.69 -2.27 9.97
C THR A 53 -1.32 -2.94 11.30
N GLU A 54 -2.30 -3.50 12.01
CA GLU A 54 -2.06 -4.27 13.24
C GLU A 54 -1.26 -5.56 12.99
N ARG A 55 -1.57 -6.31 11.94
CA ARG A 55 -0.85 -7.54 11.57
C ARG A 55 0.61 -7.25 11.24
N ILE A 56 0.90 -6.16 10.54
CA ILE A 56 2.27 -5.69 10.32
C ILE A 56 2.93 -5.35 11.66
N ALA A 57 2.25 -4.63 12.56
CA ALA A 57 2.83 -4.27 13.84
C ALA A 57 3.17 -5.49 14.73
N LYS A 58 2.32 -6.52 14.71
CA LYS A 58 2.55 -7.80 15.42
C LYS A 58 3.80 -8.54 14.94
N LEU A 59 4.24 -8.29 13.69
CA LEU A 59 5.48 -8.85 13.14
C LEU A 59 6.74 -8.09 13.57
N GLY A 60 6.62 -6.96 14.30
CA GLY A 60 7.76 -6.17 14.74
C GLY A 60 8.09 -4.98 13.85
N TYR A 61 7.07 -4.29 13.38
CA TYR A 61 7.17 -3.07 12.58
C TYR A 61 6.34 -1.97 13.21
N VAL A 62 6.66 -0.70 12.97
CA VAL A 62 5.73 0.41 13.27
C VAL A 62 4.97 0.72 11.99
N ALA A 63 3.66 0.50 12.01
CA ALA A 63 2.83 0.62 10.82
C ALA A 63 1.88 1.82 10.90
N ILE A 64 1.78 2.60 9.83
CA ILE A 64 0.89 3.75 9.73
C ILE A 64 0.05 3.68 8.45
N ALA A 65 -1.26 3.90 8.57
CA ALA A 65 -2.18 4.00 7.45
C ALA A 65 -2.74 5.43 7.33
N PRO A 66 -2.18 6.29 6.45
CA PRO A 66 -2.69 7.63 6.22
C PRO A 66 -4.00 7.60 5.41
N ALA A 67 -4.95 8.46 5.76
CA ALA A 67 -6.20 8.64 5.02
C ALA A 67 -5.96 9.42 3.71
N LEU A 68 -5.71 8.69 2.62
CA LEU A 68 -5.35 9.26 1.32
C LEU A 68 -6.47 10.12 0.68
N PHE A 69 -7.69 10.05 1.21
CA PHE A 69 -8.82 10.88 0.78
C PHE A 69 -9.08 12.09 1.67
N GLN A 70 -8.20 12.39 2.64
CA GLN A 70 -8.40 13.52 3.57
C GLN A 70 -8.71 14.84 2.84
N ARG A 71 -8.01 15.11 1.74
CA ARG A 71 -8.17 16.34 0.95
C ARG A 71 -9.58 16.49 0.34
N LEU A 72 -10.28 15.38 0.14
CA LEU A 72 -11.54 15.30 -0.59
C LEU A 72 -12.73 15.05 0.34
N ALA A 73 -12.56 14.10 1.26
CA ALA A 73 -13.60 13.63 2.16
C ALA A 73 -12.95 13.21 3.50
N PRO A 74 -12.69 14.17 4.41
CA PRO A 74 -12.17 13.89 5.75
C PRO A 74 -13.02 12.83 6.47
N GLY A 75 -12.37 11.83 7.08
CA GLY A 75 -13.04 10.74 7.78
C GLY A 75 -13.74 9.72 6.87
N PHE A 76 -13.50 9.74 5.56
CA PHE A 76 -14.09 8.75 4.66
C PHE A 76 -13.55 7.34 4.94
N GLU A 77 -14.45 6.48 5.39
CA GLU A 77 -14.32 5.03 5.38
C GLU A 77 -15.69 4.41 5.09
N THR A 78 -15.70 3.23 4.44
CA THR A 78 -16.94 2.61 3.98
C THR A 78 -16.81 1.09 3.89
N GLY A 79 -17.94 0.43 3.65
CA GLY A 79 -18.01 -1.01 3.41
C GLY A 79 -17.56 -1.40 2.00
N TYR A 80 -18.26 -2.38 1.41
CA TYR A 80 -17.91 -2.99 0.13
C TYR A 80 -19.11 -3.09 -0.83
N SER A 81 -20.18 -2.32 -0.59
CA SER A 81 -21.34 -2.30 -1.50
C SER A 81 -20.94 -1.75 -2.88
N PRO A 82 -21.70 -2.07 -3.96
CA PRO A 82 -21.45 -1.49 -5.28
C PRO A 82 -21.46 0.04 -5.30
N GLU A 83 -22.36 0.67 -4.53
CA GLU A 83 -22.49 2.13 -4.43
C GLU A 83 -21.27 2.73 -3.70
N GLU A 84 -20.83 2.11 -2.61
CA GLU A 84 -19.64 2.50 -1.86
C GLU A 84 -18.37 2.38 -2.72
N LEU A 85 -18.28 1.30 -3.53
CA LEU A 85 -17.21 1.10 -4.50
C LEU A 85 -17.17 2.20 -5.55
N GLU A 86 -18.32 2.62 -6.07
CA GLU A 86 -18.42 3.68 -7.08
C GLU A 86 -17.91 5.03 -6.53
N VAL A 87 -18.37 5.41 -5.35
CA VAL A 87 -17.91 6.63 -4.66
C VAL A 87 -16.41 6.61 -4.43
N GLY A 88 -15.88 5.50 -3.89
CA GLY A 88 -14.45 5.32 -3.66
C GLY A 88 -13.61 5.41 -4.92
N ARG A 89 -14.06 4.79 -6.02
CA ARG A 89 -13.38 4.86 -7.33
C ARG A 89 -13.33 6.27 -7.87
N LYS A 90 -14.40 7.05 -7.68
CA LYS A 90 -14.44 8.45 -8.09
C LYS A 90 -13.37 9.27 -7.36
N TYR A 91 -13.25 9.10 -6.04
CA TYR A 91 -12.18 9.76 -5.28
C TYR A 91 -10.80 9.33 -5.76
N ALA A 92 -10.56 8.02 -5.84
CA ALA A 92 -9.27 7.42 -6.21
C ALA A 92 -8.75 7.82 -7.60
N TRP A 93 -9.62 7.93 -8.60
CA TRP A 93 -9.15 8.04 -9.98
C TRP A 93 -9.42 9.40 -10.62
N GLU A 94 -10.45 10.12 -10.17
CA GLU A 94 -10.85 11.40 -10.77
C GLU A 94 -10.41 12.61 -9.94
N GLN A 95 -10.22 12.45 -8.63
CA GLN A 95 -10.06 13.58 -7.72
C GLN A 95 -8.72 13.62 -6.98
N THR A 96 -8.16 12.46 -6.60
CA THR A 96 -6.78 12.46 -6.06
C THR A 96 -5.77 12.71 -7.16
N LYS A 97 -4.68 13.41 -6.84
CA LYS A 97 -3.54 13.61 -7.75
C LYS A 97 -2.30 12.88 -7.26
N ALA A 98 -1.54 12.30 -8.18
CA ALA A 98 -0.29 11.61 -7.87
C ALA A 98 0.69 12.44 -7.03
N SER A 99 0.80 13.75 -7.29
CA SER A 99 1.68 14.64 -6.50
C SER A 99 1.21 14.82 -5.06
N GLU A 100 -0.11 14.94 -4.85
CA GLU A 100 -0.70 15.07 -3.50
C GLU A 100 -0.56 13.76 -2.74
N LEU A 101 -0.82 12.61 -3.39
CA LEU A 101 -0.62 11.29 -2.79
C LEU A 101 0.84 11.07 -2.37
N LEU A 102 1.80 11.47 -3.20
CA LEU A 102 3.22 11.37 -2.86
C LEU A 102 3.61 12.31 -1.71
N SER A 103 3.09 13.53 -1.68
CA SER A 103 3.27 14.47 -0.56
C SER A 103 2.75 13.89 0.75
N ASP A 104 1.53 13.35 0.73
CA ASP A 104 0.85 12.79 1.89
C ASP A 104 1.58 11.53 2.41
N ILE A 105 2.10 10.70 1.51
CA ILE A 105 2.90 9.52 1.85
C ILE A 105 4.27 9.94 2.40
N GLN A 106 4.93 10.95 1.83
CA GLN A 106 6.19 11.47 2.38
C GLN A 106 5.98 12.02 3.79
N ALA A 107 4.87 12.72 4.05
CA ALA A 107 4.54 13.19 5.40
C ALA A 107 4.33 12.02 6.39
N ALA A 108 3.75 10.90 5.95
CA ALA A 108 3.65 9.69 6.77
C ALA A 108 5.03 9.05 7.05
N ILE A 109 5.92 9.05 6.06
CA ILE A 109 7.32 8.60 6.21
C ILE A 109 8.05 9.49 7.22
N ASP A 110 7.95 10.81 7.07
CA ASP A 110 8.61 11.77 7.95
C ASP A 110 8.08 11.66 9.39
N TYR A 111 6.77 11.43 9.56
CA TYR A 111 6.17 11.14 10.86
C TYR A 111 6.78 9.87 11.49
N LEU A 112 6.88 8.77 10.72
CA LEU A 112 7.51 7.54 11.21
C LEU A 112 8.97 7.79 11.63
N LYS A 113 9.75 8.49 10.79
CA LYS A 113 11.18 8.78 11.06
C LYS A 113 11.40 9.66 12.29
N ALA A 114 10.39 10.44 12.69
CA ALA A 114 10.43 11.24 13.91
C ALA A 114 10.14 10.44 15.19
N LEU A 115 9.60 9.21 15.09
CA LEU A 115 9.36 8.37 16.25
C LEU A 115 10.66 7.71 16.73
N PRO A 116 10.99 7.76 18.03
CA PRO A 116 12.26 7.21 18.56
C PRO A 116 12.37 5.68 18.40
N GLN A 117 11.25 5.00 18.24
CA GLN A 117 11.17 3.55 18.06
C GLN A 117 11.25 3.10 16.60
N VAL A 118 11.49 4.02 15.64
CA VAL A 118 11.60 3.71 14.20
C VAL A 118 13.04 3.85 13.71
N LYS A 119 13.50 2.88 12.93
CA LYS A 119 14.75 2.97 12.15
C LYS A 119 14.50 3.85 10.94
N ALA A 120 15.01 5.07 10.94
CA ALA A 120 14.66 6.10 9.95
C ALA A 120 15.06 5.73 8.50
N GLU A 121 16.04 4.84 8.34
CA GLU A 121 16.55 4.33 7.08
C GLU A 121 15.83 3.08 6.56
N ALA A 122 14.96 2.47 7.38
CA ALA A 122 14.31 1.19 7.12
C ALA A 122 12.79 1.38 6.97
N ILE A 123 12.40 2.00 5.87
CA ILE A 123 11.00 2.30 5.56
C ILE A 123 10.52 1.46 4.39
N GLY A 124 9.37 0.82 4.54
CA GLY A 124 8.67 0.12 3.47
C GLY A 124 7.24 0.62 3.28
N CYS A 125 6.57 0.14 2.24
CA CYS A 125 5.15 0.34 2.07
C CYS A 125 4.43 -0.91 1.55
N ILE A 126 3.15 -1.01 1.86
CA ILE A 126 2.25 -2.03 1.36
C ILE A 126 0.94 -1.37 0.97
N GLY A 127 0.32 -1.81 -0.12
CA GLY A 127 -0.96 -1.25 -0.53
C GLY A 127 -1.81 -2.20 -1.35
N PHE A 128 -3.13 -1.98 -1.32
CA PHE A 128 -4.13 -2.87 -1.89
C PHE A 128 -5.06 -2.15 -2.87
N CYS A 129 -5.37 -2.75 -4.03
CA CYS A 129 -6.27 -2.17 -5.04
C CYS A 129 -5.75 -0.79 -5.51
N PHE A 130 -6.47 0.29 -5.22
CA PHE A 130 -6.01 1.66 -5.40
C PHE A 130 -4.69 1.87 -4.67
N GLY A 131 -4.59 1.48 -3.41
CA GLY A 131 -3.36 1.48 -2.63
C GLY A 131 -2.26 0.63 -3.25
N GLY A 132 -2.56 -0.42 -4.02
CA GLY A 132 -1.56 -1.23 -4.71
C GLY A 132 -0.93 -0.49 -5.89
N HIS A 133 -1.74 0.27 -6.63
CA HIS A 133 -1.25 1.21 -7.64
C HIS A 133 -0.43 2.33 -6.96
N VAL A 134 -0.96 2.90 -5.88
CA VAL A 134 -0.29 3.98 -5.15
C VAL A 134 0.99 3.47 -4.48
N ALA A 135 1.10 2.19 -4.08
CA ALA A 135 2.33 1.60 -3.56
C ALA A 135 3.42 1.55 -4.64
N TYR A 136 3.07 1.19 -5.88
CA TYR A 136 3.99 1.26 -7.02
C TYR A 136 4.46 2.69 -7.28
N LEU A 137 3.54 3.66 -7.21
CA LEU A 137 3.86 5.09 -7.31
C LEU A 137 4.76 5.56 -6.15
N ALA A 138 4.45 5.16 -4.92
CA ALA A 138 5.18 5.52 -3.71
C ALA A 138 6.60 4.94 -3.73
N ALA A 139 6.83 3.82 -4.41
CA ALA A 139 8.17 3.24 -4.57
C ALA A 139 9.16 4.16 -5.31
N THR A 140 8.69 5.24 -5.94
CA THR A 140 9.56 6.29 -6.50
C THR A 140 10.12 7.23 -5.42
N LEU A 141 9.61 7.18 -4.18
CA LEU A 141 10.15 7.95 -3.06
C LEU A 141 11.44 7.27 -2.56
N PRO A 142 12.55 8.02 -2.43
CA PRO A 142 13.87 7.45 -2.11
C PRO A 142 13.96 6.81 -0.72
N ASP A 143 13.06 7.18 0.20
CA ASP A 143 12.98 6.59 1.54
C ASP A 143 12.43 5.15 1.52
N ILE A 144 11.60 4.79 0.54
CA ILE A 144 10.97 3.46 0.48
C ILE A 144 11.98 2.42 -0.06
N LYS A 145 12.36 1.47 0.79
CA LYS A 145 13.32 0.40 0.49
C LYS A 145 12.64 -0.90 0.05
N ALA A 146 11.40 -1.12 0.47
CA ALA A 146 10.64 -2.33 0.17
C ALA A 146 9.15 -2.01 -0.05
N THR A 147 8.59 -2.49 -1.16
CA THR A 147 7.20 -2.21 -1.57
C THR A 147 6.45 -3.50 -1.85
N ALA A 148 5.30 -3.69 -1.20
CA ALA A 148 4.36 -4.76 -1.51
C ALA A 148 3.10 -4.18 -2.20
N ALA A 149 2.98 -4.38 -3.51
CA ALA A 149 1.88 -3.87 -4.32
C ALA A 149 0.85 -4.97 -4.64
N PHE A 150 -0.31 -4.94 -3.99
CA PHE A 150 -1.37 -5.92 -4.19
C PHE A 150 -2.41 -5.44 -5.20
N TYR A 151 -2.59 -6.21 -6.28
CA TYR A 151 -3.62 -6.04 -7.31
C TYR A 151 -3.83 -4.56 -7.71
N GLY A 152 -2.71 -3.89 -7.99
CA GLY A 152 -2.65 -2.49 -8.41
C GLY A 152 -3.17 -2.28 -9.83
N ALA A 153 -4.48 -2.05 -9.97
CA ALA A 153 -5.10 -1.89 -11.27
C ALA A 153 -4.69 -0.58 -11.97
N GLY A 154 -4.48 -0.66 -13.29
CA GLY A 154 -4.25 0.51 -14.13
C GLY A 154 -2.83 1.10 -14.15
N ILE A 155 -1.84 0.49 -13.48
CA ILE A 155 -0.45 0.99 -13.49
C ILE A 155 0.07 1.28 -14.92
N PRO A 156 -0.15 0.40 -15.93
CA PRO A 156 0.28 0.65 -17.31
C PRO A 156 -0.55 1.68 -18.09
N THR A 157 -1.73 2.05 -17.59
CA THR A 157 -2.73 2.78 -18.40
C THR A 157 -3.19 4.11 -17.81
N ARG A 158 -2.88 4.39 -16.54
CA ARG A 158 -3.30 5.64 -15.88
C ARG A 158 -2.38 6.03 -14.73
N THR A 159 -2.62 7.22 -14.23
CA THR A 159 -2.07 7.79 -12.99
C THR A 159 -3.20 8.52 -12.26
N PRO A 160 -3.30 8.46 -10.91
CA PRO A 160 -4.28 9.24 -10.17
C PRO A 160 -4.22 10.73 -10.53
N GLY A 161 -5.34 11.30 -10.98
CA GLY A 161 -5.44 12.71 -11.39
C GLY A 161 -5.03 12.98 -12.84
N GLY A 162 -4.74 11.94 -13.62
CA GLY A 162 -4.41 12.02 -15.05
C GLY A 162 -2.91 12.14 -15.35
N GLY A 163 -2.59 12.40 -16.61
CA GLY A 163 -1.22 12.44 -17.13
C GLY A 163 -0.71 11.09 -17.66
N SER A 164 0.60 10.98 -17.84
CA SER A 164 1.25 9.74 -18.30
C SER A 164 1.00 8.60 -17.30
N PRO A 165 0.87 7.34 -17.77
CA PRO A 165 0.68 6.19 -16.89
C PRO A 165 1.76 6.05 -15.83
N THR A 166 1.42 5.56 -14.64
CA THR A 166 2.37 5.43 -13.53
C THR A 166 3.55 4.52 -13.88
N LEU A 167 3.35 3.57 -14.79
CA LEU A 167 4.42 2.75 -15.37
C LEU A 167 5.57 3.57 -15.96
N THR A 168 5.34 4.78 -16.49
CA THR A 168 6.43 5.59 -17.07
C THR A 168 7.42 6.11 -16.02
N ARG A 169 7.08 6.01 -14.72
CA ARG A 169 7.91 6.43 -13.59
C ARG A 169 8.77 5.31 -13.00
N THR A 170 8.73 4.12 -13.61
CA THR A 170 9.44 2.92 -13.09
C THR A 170 10.94 3.15 -12.89
N ALA A 171 11.58 3.98 -13.72
CA ALA A 171 13.01 4.32 -13.60
C ALA A 171 13.35 5.10 -12.31
N GLU A 172 12.37 5.71 -11.66
CA GLU A 172 12.55 6.46 -10.42
C GLU A 172 12.56 5.56 -9.17
N ILE A 173 12.19 4.29 -9.32
CA ILE A 173 12.11 3.33 -8.23
C ILE A 173 13.52 2.93 -7.81
N SER A 174 13.80 2.98 -6.50
CA SER A 174 15.12 2.64 -5.94
C SER A 174 15.11 1.44 -4.98
N GLY A 175 13.95 1.11 -4.41
CA GLY A 175 13.76 -0.04 -3.52
C GLY A 175 13.45 -1.36 -4.25
N THR A 176 13.20 -2.41 -3.46
CA THR A 176 12.70 -3.70 -3.95
C THR A 176 11.18 -3.70 -4.01
N ILE A 177 10.58 -4.18 -5.11
CA ILE A 177 9.12 -4.28 -5.28
C ILE A 177 8.66 -5.72 -5.44
N TYR A 178 7.78 -6.18 -4.56
CA TYR A 178 6.98 -7.39 -4.80
C TYR A 178 5.57 -6.98 -5.22
N ALA A 179 5.13 -7.50 -6.37
CA ALA A 179 3.78 -7.25 -6.88
C ALA A 179 2.97 -8.54 -6.94
N PHE A 180 1.72 -8.49 -6.46
CA PHE A 180 0.86 -9.65 -6.26
C PHE A 180 -0.42 -9.51 -7.08
N PHE A 181 -0.65 -10.44 -8.01
CA PHE A 181 -1.80 -10.41 -8.92
C PHE A 181 -2.58 -11.72 -8.89
N GLY A 182 -3.90 -11.61 -8.82
CA GLY A 182 -4.81 -12.71 -9.13
C GLY A 182 -5.06 -12.78 -10.64
N LEU A 183 -5.01 -13.97 -11.23
CA LEU A 183 -5.13 -14.15 -12.68
C LEU A 183 -6.58 -14.13 -13.19
N GLU A 184 -7.56 -14.18 -12.29
CA GLU A 184 -8.99 -14.07 -12.56
C GLU A 184 -9.49 -12.62 -12.34
N ASP A 185 -8.57 -11.69 -12.07
CA ASP A 185 -8.87 -10.27 -11.95
C ASP A 185 -9.10 -9.63 -13.33
N GLY A 186 -10.36 -9.51 -13.73
CA GLY A 186 -10.74 -8.85 -14.98
C GLY A 186 -10.36 -7.36 -15.08
N SER A 187 -9.99 -6.70 -13.97
CA SER A 187 -9.49 -5.32 -14.00
C SER A 187 -7.99 -5.22 -14.30
N ILE A 188 -7.27 -6.36 -14.26
CA ILE A 188 -5.83 -6.45 -14.51
C ILE A 188 -5.55 -7.62 -15.47
N PRO A 189 -5.76 -7.41 -16.79
CA PRO A 189 -5.37 -8.41 -17.79
C PRO A 189 -3.90 -8.80 -17.69
N THR A 190 -3.56 -10.04 -18.07
CA THR A 190 -2.18 -10.55 -18.04
C THR A 190 -1.20 -9.64 -18.80
N ASP A 191 -1.64 -9.00 -19.88
CA ASP A 191 -0.82 -8.04 -20.63
C ASP A 191 -0.40 -6.82 -19.80
N HIS A 192 -1.21 -6.39 -18.83
CA HIS A 192 -0.82 -5.33 -17.90
C HIS A 192 0.28 -5.81 -16.95
N ILE A 193 0.16 -7.05 -16.44
CA ILE A 193 1.17 -7.65 -15.56
C ILE A 193 2.50 -7.78 -16.32
N ASN A 194 2.44 -8.24 -17.58
CA ASN A 194 3.62 -8.38 -18.44
C ASN A 194 4.29 -7.03 -18.74
N GLN A 195 3.52 -5.95 -18.93
CA GLN A 195 4.07 -4.61 -19.10
C GLN A 195 4.80 -4.11 -17.84
N ILE A 196 4.23 -4.38 -16.65
CA ILE A 196 4.89 -4.05 -15.38
C ILE A 196 6.22 -4.82 -15.26
N GLU A 197 6.21 -6.13 -15.50
CA GLU A 197 7.42 -6.96 -15.46
C GLU A 197 8.50 -6.49 -16.44
N ALA A 198 8.10 -6.16 -17.66
CA ALA A 198 9.01 -5.68 -18.69
C ALA A 198 9.66 -4.35 -18.31
N GLU A 199 8.91 -3.39 -17.76
CA GLU A 199 9.44 -2.08 -17.40
C GLU A 199 10.35 -2.17 -16.15
N LEU A 200 9.98 -2.99 -15.16
CA LEU A 200 10.84 -3.27 -13.99
C LEU A 200 12.18 -3.91 -14.43
N THR A 201 12.12 -4.87 -15.36
CA THR A 201 13.31 -5.52 -15.93
C THR A 201 14.18 -4.53 -16.71
N LYS A 202 13.57 -3.72 -17.57
CA LYS A 202 14.25 -2.72 -18.40
C LYS A 202 15.06 -1.73 -17.57
N HIS A 203 14.51 -1.28 -16.43
CA HIS A 203 15.19 -0.35 -15.52
C HIS A 203 16.03 -1.04 -14.44
N ARG A 204 16.14 -2.38 -14.48
CA ARG A 204 16.91 -3.19 -13.52
C ARG A 204 16.47 -2.98 -12.06
N ILE A 205 15.16 -2.80 -11.85
CA ILE A 205 14.58 -2.72 -10.51
C ILE A 205 14.68 -4.11 -9.86
N SER A 206 14.96 -4.17 -8.56
CA SER A 206 14.87 -5.42 -7.79
C SER A 206 13.39 -5.76 -7.60
N TYR A 207 12.92 -6.88 -8.18
CA TYR A 207 11.50 -7.20 -8.09
C TYR A 207 11.19 -8.71 -8.01
N LYS A 208 9.97 -9.01 -7.57
CA LYS A 208 9.28 -10.28 -7.82
C LYS A 208 7.83 -10.01 -8.21
N ILE A 209 7.31 -10.81 -9.15
CA ILE A 209 5.89 -10.80 -9.52
C ILE A 209 5.28 -12.15 -9.18
N PHE A 210 4.24 -12.12 -8.36
CA PHE A 210 3.46 -13.28 -7.96
C PHE A 210 2.14 -13.28 -8.71
N ARG A 211 1.82 -14.42 -9.32
CA ARG A 211 0.65 -14.64 -10.17
C ARG A 211 -0.14 -15.81 -9.60
N TYR A 212 -1.32 -15.55 -9.06
CA TYR A 212 -2.15 -16.55 -8.38
C TYR A 212 -3.32 -16.98 -9.28
N HIS A 213 -3.33 -18.26 -9.66
CA HIS A 213 -4.49 -18.89 -10.30
C HIS A 213 -5.61 -19.11 -9.27
N GLY A 214 -6.86 -18.99 -9.71
CA GLY A 214 -8.07 -19.06 -8.87
C GLY A 214 -8.31 -17.82 -7.99
N ALA A 215 -7.54 -16.75 -8.12
CA ALA A 215 -7.65 -15.53 -7.31
C ALA A 215 -8.10 -14.34 -8.16
N GLY A 216 -9.11 -13.63 -7.70
CA GLY A 216 -9.61 -12.41 -8.33
C GLY A 216 -9.08 -11.12 -7.69
N HIS A 217 -9.69 -10.00 -8.07
CA HIS A 217 -9.39 -8.71 -7.44
C HIS A 217 -9.75 -8.70 -5.95
N GLY A 218 -8.89 -8.15 -5.09
CA GLY A 218 -9.17 -8.08 -3.66
C GLY A 218 -9.05 -9.42 -2.93
N PHE A 219 -8.25 -10.37 -3.46
CA PHE A 219 -8.15 -11.72 -2.92
C PHE A 219 -7.60 -11.79 -1.48
N PHE A 220 -6.88 -10.75 -1.03
CA PHE A 220 -6.29 -10.67 0.30
C PHE A 220 -7.30 -10.26 1.39
N CYS A 221 -8.42 -9.66 0.99
CA CYS A 221 -9.41 -9.09 1.91
C CYS A 221 -10.40 -10.16 2.37
N ASP A 222 -10.23 -10.66 3.60
CA ASP A 222 -11.06 -11.67 4.26
C ASP A 222 -12.48 -11.21 4.60
N ARG A 223 -12.80 -9.93 4.39
CA ARG A 223 -14.13 -9.34 4.58
C ARG A 223 -15.00 -9.41 3.32
N ARG A 224 -14.48 -9.96 2.21
CA ARG A 224 -15.13 -9.95 0.89
C ARG A 224 -15.26 -11.36 0.33
N ALA A 225 -16.26 -11.57 -0.52
CA ALA A 225 -16.46 -12.84 -1.24
C ALA A 225 -15.30 -13.19 -2.20
N SER A 226 -14.47 -12.22 -2.57
CA SER A 226 -13.28 -12.42 -3.39
C SER A 226 -12.10 -13.04 -2.64
N TYR A 227 -12.18 -13.18 -1.31
CA TYR A 227 -11.12 -13.73 -0.49
C TYR A 227 -10.66 -15.10 -1.00
N ASN A 228 -9.37 -15.24 -1.27
CA ASN A 228 -8.76 -16.52 -1.60
C ASN A 228 -7.73 -16.85 -0.50
N PRO A 229 -8.01 -17.83 0.37
CA PRO A 229 -7.16 -18.13 1.52
C PRO A 229 -5.79 -18.67 1.13
N GLU A 230 -5.69 -19.47 0.06
CA GLU A 230 -4.44 -20.06 -0.40
C GLU A 230 -3.50 -18.98 -0.96
N ALA A 231 -4.01 -18.13 -1.85
CA ALA A 231 -3.26 -17.00 -2.39
C ALA A 231 -2.89 -16.00 -1.31
N THR A 232 -3.78 -15.75 -0.34
CA THR A 232 -3.51 -14.85 0.79
C THR A 232 -2.39 -15.37 1.68
N ALA A 233 -2.41 -16.67 2.01
CA ALA A 233 -1.41 -17.28 2.87
C ALA A 233 -0.02 -17.17 2.24
N ASP A 234 0.14 -17.58 0.97
CA ASP A 234 1.42 -17.44 0.27
C ASP A 234 1.85 -15.97 0.16
N ALA A 235 0.96 -15.08 -0.32
CA ALA A 235 1.31 -13.67 -0.48
C ALA A 235 1.77 -13.03 0.84
N TRP A 236 1.17 -13.41 1.97
CA TRP A 236 1.58 -12.92 3.29
C TRP A 236 2.96 -13.46 3.71
N GLU A 237 3.32 -14.70 3.38
CA GLU A 237 4.68 -15.20 3.56
C GLU A 237 5.70 -14.39 2.74
N GLN A 238 5.36 -14.07 1.49
CA GLN A 238 6.25 -13.28 0.63
C GLN A 238 6.39 -11.82 1.10
N VAL A 239 5.34 -11.22 1.68
CA VAL A 239 5.42 -9.91 2.34
C VAL A 239 6.39 -9.94 3.52
N LYS A 240 6.34 -11.00 4.35
CA LYS A 240 7.29 -11.15 5.46
C LYS A 240 8.72 -11.26 4.96
N HIS A 241 8.99 -12.10 3.96
CA HIS A 241 10.32 -12.20 3.35
C HIS A 241 10.80 -10.87 2.74
N LEU A 242 9.91 -10.09 2.15
CA LEU A 242 10.25 -8.77 1.62
C LEU A 242 10.64 -7.81 2.76
N PHE A 243 9.86 -7.73 3.83
CA PHE A 243 10.13 -6.77 4.90
C PHE A 243 11.24 -7.20 5.87
N GLU A 244 11.69 -8.46 5.81
CA GLU A 244 12.93 -8.90 6.47
C GLU A 244 14.20 -8.25 5.89
N THR A 245 14.11 -7.64 4.68
CA THR A 245 15.24 -6.93 4.08
C THR A 245 15.40 -5.48 4.58
N LEU A 246 14.53 -5.03 5.49
CA LEU A 246 14.53 -3.68 6.06
C LEU A 246 15.43 -3.56 7.31
#